data_AF-A0A8H4WGA8-F1
#
_entry.id   AF-A0A8H4WGA8-F1
#
_cell.length_a   1.000
_cell.length_b   1.000
_cell.length_c   1.000
_cell.angle_alpha   90.00
_cell.angle_beta   90.00
_cell.angle_gamma   90.00
#
_symmetry.space_group_name_H-M   'P 1'
#
loop_
_entity.id
_entity.type
_entity.pdbx_description
1 polymer ?
#
loop_
_entity_poly.entity_id
_entity_poly.type
_entity_poly.pdbx_seq_one_letter_code
_entity_poly.pdbx_strand_id
1 'polypeptide(L)'
;MLGFLKRALRKPHTNVYGLDHAVLNIQLTQQSMWMNMGYWEYTNDFPEACPALLDQVLTAALSTEKASAVRILDVGCGCGDQSLYMTKALNCSSSTSQSGTESGTGTATPASVSSIPSDIQPSKSGLRYRHSKTNLPSSSLVRLDSYIGITLEPAQAALGSSRIHHMQRESEDFIQADIFCADAAVPSSWTGELKKSITALEEASNKQNDNEDTSTWLLALDTIYHFRPSRLPLLTYAHNTLNASFMAFDLMLSNDITWYEKILLRLVCWGTNSPFGNFLSEKEYVELLVTAGYDPASIRIRDVSQHVFGGLAGFIKRRAEEARPFGIKLGKFHAARFVFGWWAKGRVVRGVVVVARKE
;
A
#
# COMPACT_ATOMS: atom_id res chain seq x y z
N MET A 1 25.36 -38.67 -27.62
CA MET A 1 24.96 -37.28 -27.98
C MET A 1 23.65 -37.18 -28.77
N LEU A 2 23.36 -38.08 -29.72
CA LEU A 2 22.16 -37.99 -30.60
C LEU A 2 20.79 -38.06 -29.87
N GLY A 3 20.70 -38.79 -28.74
CA GLY A 3 19.47 -38.89 -27.94
C GLY A 3 19.11 -37.62 -27.15
N PHE A 4 20.11 -36.80 -26.81
CA PHE A 4 19.92 -35.54 -26.08
C PHE A 4 19.39 -34.44 -27.03
N LEU A 5 19.92 -34.39 -28.27
CA LEU A 5 19.39 -33.52 -29.33
C LEU A 5 17.96 -33.87 -29.73
N LYS A 6 17.62 -35.17 -29.85
CA LYS A 6 16.23 -35.60 -30.14
C LYS A 6 15.23 -35.21 -29.04
N ARG A 7 15.67 -35.11 -27.78
CA ARG A 7 14.84 -34.71 -26.64
C ARG A 7 14.66 -33.18 -26.56
N ALA A 8 15.66 -32.42 -27.00
CA ALA A 8 15.62 -30.96 -27.11
C ALA A 8 14.81 -30.47 -28.33
N LEU A 9 14.75 -31.26 -29.41
CA LEU A 9 14.02 -30.93 -30.65
C LEU A 9 12.58 -31.48 -30.69
N ARG A 10 12.17 -32.25 -29.68
CA ARG A 10 10.78 -32.73 -29.57
C ARG A 10 9.93 -31.55 -29.11
N LYS A 11 9.19 -30.91 -30.03
CA LYS A 11 8.13 -29.97 -29.65
C LYS A 11 7.28 -30.66 -28.57
N PRO A 12 7.08 -30.04 -27.39
CA PRO A 12 6.22 -30.63 -26.39
C PRO A 12 4.87 -30.87 -27.05
N HIS A 13 4.31 -32.08 -26.91
CA HIS A 13 2.91 -32.28 -27.26
C HIS A 13 2.14 -31.28 -26.40
N THR A 14 1.67 -30.19 -27.01
CA THR A 14 0.69 -29.31 -26.40
C THR A 14 -0.52 -30.19 -26.16
N ASN A 15 -0.77 -30.51 -24.90
CA ASN A 15 -1.96 -31.26 -24.53
C ASN A 15 -3.14 -30.37 -24.93
N VAL A 16 -3.82 -30.73 -26.02
CA VAL A 16 -4.96 -29.96 -26.57
C VAL A 16 -6.09 -29.84 -25.53
N TYR A 17 -6.07 -30.70 -24.50
CA TYR A 17 -7.00 -30.72 -23.37
C TYR A 17 -6.35 -30.29 -22.04
N GLY A 18 -5.37 -29.38 -22.08
CA GLY A 18 -4.82 -28.74 -20.89
C GLY A 18 -5.84 -27.87 -20.15
N LEU A 19 -5.54 -27.51 -18.90
CA LEU A 19 -6.36 -26.60 -18.09
C LEU A 19 -6.12 -25.11 -18.43
N ASP A 20 -5.51 -24.81 -19.58
CA ASP A 20 -5.16 -23.43 -19.97
C ASP A 20 -6.39 -22.51 -20.06
N HIS A 21 -7.58 -23.07 -20.35
CA HIS A 21 -8.86 -22.37 -20.36
C HIS A 21 -9.30 -21.87 -18.97
N ALA A 22 -8.63 -22.27 -17.89
CA ALA A 22 -8.84 -21.70 -16.55
C ALA A 22 -8.63 -20.17 -16.55
N VAL A 23 -7.77 -19.64 -17.43
CA VAL A 23 -7.55 -18.19 -17.59
C VAL A 23 -8.84 -17.44 -17.95
N LEU A 24 -9.75 -18.07 -18.70
CA LEU A 24 -11.03 -17.48 -19.09
C LEU A 24 -12.02 -17.36 -17.93
N ASN A 25 -11.79 -18.12 -16.85
CA ASN A 25 -12.62 -18.13 -15.65
C ASN A 25 -12.00 -17.30 -14.50
N ILE A 26 -10.85 -16.65 -14.74
CA ILE A 26 -10.28 -15.70 -13.79
C ILE A 26 -11.18 -14.48 -13.76
N GLN A 27 -11.67 -14.13 -12.57
CA GLN A 27 -12.38 -12.88 -12.35
C GLN A 27 -11.38 -11.72 -12.51
N LEU A 28 -11.42 -11.05 -13.66
CA LEU A 28 -10.58 -9.89 -13.99
C LEU A 28 -10.99 -8.63 -13.24
N THR A 29 -12.21 -8.58 -12.69
CA THR A 29 -12.65 -7.56 -11.74
C THR A 29 -11.99 -7.83 -10.39
N GLN A 30 -10.66 -7.76 -10.33
CA GLN A 30 -9.96 -7.92 -9.07
C GLN A 30 -10.44 -6.79 -8.14
N GLN A 31 -11.07 -7.18 -7.03
CA GLN A 31 -11.52 -6.24 -5.99
C GLN A 31 -10.36 -5.42 -5.45
N SER A 32 -9.14 -5.95 -5.55
CA SER A 32 -7.91 -5.27 -5.16
C SER A 32 -6.77 -5.49 -6.15
N MET A 33 -5.98 -4.43 -6.37
CA MET A 33 -4.73 -4.42 -7.11
C MET A 33 -3.57 -3.96 -6.21
N TRP A 34 -3.70 -4.16 -4.90
CA TRP A 34 -2.66 -3.85 -3.92
C TRP A 34 -1.32 -4.47 -4.32
N MET A 35 -0.27 -3.67 -4.28
CA MET A 35 1.09 -4.13 -4.47
C MET A 35 2.01 -3.31 -3.57
N ASN A 36 2.29 -3.86 -2.40
CA ASN A 36 3.38 -3.43 -1.52
C ASN A 36 4.01 -4.69 -0.89
N MET A 37 4.93 -4.53 0.06
CA MET A 37 5.57 -5.68 0.70
C MET A 37 4.67 -6.49 1.65
N GLY A 38 3.60 -5.89 2.16
CA GLY A 38 2.68 -6.45 3.15
C GLY A 38 3.25 -6.57 4.57
N TYR A 39 2.37 -6.53 5.57
CA TYR A 39 2.66 -6.83 6.97
C TYR A 39 1.95 -8.13 7.36
N TRP A 40 2.74 -9.16 7.68
CA TRP A 40 2.33 -10.56 7.69
C TRP A 40 2.28 -11.18 9.09
N GLU A 41 2.31 -10.38 10.15
CA GLU A 41 2.33 -10.89 11.52
C GLU A 41 1.10 -11.76 11.83
N TYR A 42 -0.08 -11.35 11.34
CA TYR A 42 -1.37 -11.97 11.68
C TYR A 42 -2.14 -12.52 10.47
N THR A 43 -1.53 -12.56 9.28
CA THR A 43 -2.19 -13.04 8.07
C THR A 43 -1.23 -13.79 7.15
N ASN A 44 -1.80 -14.65 6.31
CA ASN A 44 -1.12 -15.34 5.22
C ASN A 44 -1.69 -14.95 3.85
N ASP A 45 -2.63 -14.00 3.81
CA ASP A 45 -3.27 -13.53 2.59
C ASP A 45 -2.73 -12.15 2.18
N PHE A 46 -2.41 -12.00 0.91
CA PHE A 46 -1.75 -10.79 0.40
C PHE A 46 -2.66 -9.56 0.43
N PRO A 47 -3.93 -9.64 -0.04
CA PRO A 47 -4.91 -8.57 0.13
C PRO A 47 -5.17 -8.13 1.58
N GLU A 48 -4.90 -8.96 2.59
CA GLU A 48 -4.96 -8.56 4.00
C GLU A 48 -3.63 -7.96 4.49
N ALA A 49 -2.49 -8.51 4.04
CA ALA A 49 -1.17 -8.04 4.45
C ALA A 49 -0.87 -6.62 3.94
N CYS A 50 -1.31 -6.29 2.72
CA CYS A 50 -1.05 -4.98 2.11
C CYS A 50 -1.64 -3.79 2.90
N PRO A 51 -2.94 -3.76 3.24
CA PRO A 51 -3.49 -2.71 4.08
C PRO A 51 -2.94 -2.76 5.51
N ALA A 52 -2.63 -3.94 6.05
CA ALA A 52 -2.00 -4.03 7.37
C ALA A 52 -0.63 -3.30 7.42
N LEU A 53 0.14 -3.30 6.33
CA LEU A 53 1.37 -2.51 6.25
C LEU A 53 1.11 -1.01 6.27
N LEU A 54 0.08 -0.55 5.55
CA LEU A 54 -0.36 0.83 5.60
C LEU A 54 -0.81 1.22 7.02
N ASP A 55 -1.55 0.35 7.71
CA ASP A 55 -1.96 0.58 9.10
C ASP A 55 -0.75 0.75 10.03
N GLN A 56 0.35 0.02 9.81
CA GLN A 56 1.59 0.20 10.59
C GLN A 56 2.21 1.59 10.38
N VAL A 57 2.14 2.13 9.16
CA VAL A 57 2.62 3.48 8.82
C VAL A 57 1.71 4.54 9.41
N LEU A 58 0.40 4.42 9.18
CA LEU A 58 -0.61 5.35 9.70
C LEU A 58 -0.62 5.38 11.24
N THR A 59 -0.53 4.23 11.91
CA THR A 59 -0.47 4.17 13.38
C THR A 59 0.78 4.87 13.89
N ALA A 60 1.95 4.60 13.31
CA ALA A 60 3.20 5.24 13.74
C ALA A 60 3.16 6.77 13.56
N ALA A 61 2.52 7.24 12.49
CA ALA A 61 2.43 8.64 12.15
C ALA A 61 1.29 9.40 12.84
N LEU A 62 0.13 8.78 13.06
CA LEU A 62 -1.10 9.47 13.48
C LEU A 62 -1.48 9.23 14.94
N SER A 63 -0.96 8.19 15.60
CA SER A 63 -1.32 7.93 17.01
C SER A 63 -0.86 8.99 18.01
N THR A 64 0.11 9.84 17.62
CA THR A 64 0.53 11.00 18.42
C THR A 64 0.22 12.32 17.72
N GLU A 65 -0.67 12.30 16.72
CA GLU A 65 -1.13 13.51 16.04
C GLU A 65 -2.08 14.29 16.94
N LYS A 66 -1.90 15.61 16.98
CA LYS A 66 -2.76 16.50 17.76
C LYS A 66 -3.91 17.05 16.92
N ALA A 67 -3.69 17.18 15.61
CA ALA A 67 -4.71 17.64 14.69
C ALA A 67 -5.89 16.66 14.63
N SER A 68 -7.10 17.21 14.58
CA SER A 68 -8.35 16.43 14.44
C SER A 68 -8.57 15.91 13.02
N ALA A 69 -7.89 16.50 12.03
CA ALA A 69 -7.95 16.12 10.63
C ALA A 69 -6.57 16.10 9.95
N VAL A 70 -6.47 15.38 8.84
CA VAL A 70 -5.26 15.28 8.03
C VAL A 70 -5.53 15.49 6.54
N ARG A 71 -4.60 16.15 5.87
CA ARG A 71 -4.48 16.21 4.41
C ARG A 71 -3.32 15.36 3.98
N ILE A 72 -3.53 14.49 3.00
CA ILE A 72 -2.51 13.53 2.60
C ILE A 72 -2.15 13.70 1.12
N LEU A 73 -0.86 13.94 0.87
CA LEU A 73 -0.22 13.76 -0.42
C LEU A 73 0.42 12.36 -0.44
N ASP A 74 -0.13 11.45 -1.22
CA ASP A 74 0.35 10.08 -1.36
C ASP A 74 1.12 9.89 -2.67
N VAL A 75 2.39 9.48 -2.56
CA VAL A 75 3.29 9.34 -3.72
C VAL A 75 3.57 7.87 -4.04
N GLY A 76 3.18 7.45 -5.24
CA GLY A 76 3.18 6.03 -5.63
C GLY A 76 1.90 5.31 -5.19
N CYS A 77 0.74 5.96 -5.31
CA CYS A 77 -0.55 5.42 -4.88
C CYS A 77 -1.04 4.18 -5.67
N GLY A 78 -0.29 3.76 -6.70
CA GLY A 78 -0.60 2.61 -7.54
C GLY A 78 -2.00 2.69 -8.15
N CYS A 79 -2.74 1.59 -8.10
CA CYS A 79 -4.10 1.46 -8.63
C CYS A 79 -5.19 2.06 -7.71
N GLY A 80 -4.81 2.87 -6.72
CA GLY A 80 -5.74 3.57 -5.82
C GLY A 80 -6.29 2.72 -4.66
N ASP A 81 -5.77 1.52 -4.44
CA ASP A 81 -6.20 0.64 -3.35
C ASP A 81 -5.97 1.28 -1.96
N GLN A 82 -4.79 1.89 -1.74
CA GLN A 82 -4.52 2.65 -0.51
C GLN A 82 -5.39 3.91 -0.38
N SER A 83 -5.64 4.60 -1.50
CA SER A 83 -6.51 5.78 -1.55
C SER A 83 -7.92 5.45 -1.07
N LEU A 84 -8.51 4.36 -1.58
CA LEU A 84 -9.84 3.89 -1.19
C LEU A 84 -9.87 3.45 0.27
N TYR A 85 -8.83 2.73 0.72
CA TYR A 85 -8.74 2.23 2.09
C TYR A 85 -8.74 3.39 3.09
N MET A 86 -7.89 4.39 2.87
CA MET A 86 -7.79 5.56 3.75
C MET A 86 -9.05 6.40 3.74
N THR A 87 -9.64 6.63 2.57
CA THR A 87 -10.89 7.40 2.46
C THR A 87 -12.02 6.72 3.21
N LYS A 88 -12.03 5.39 3.33
CA LYS A 88 -13.02 4.67 4.16
C LYS A 88 -12.66 4.68 5.64
N ALA A 89 -11.43 4.30 5.98
CA ALA A 89 -10.98 4.13 7.37
C ALA A 89 -11.04 5.45 8.17
N LEU A 90 -10.55 6.54 7.58
CA LEU A 90 -10.49 7.86 8.21
C LEU A 90 -11.80 8.64 8.09
N ASN A 91 -12.77 8.16 7.30
CA ASN A 91 -14.10 8.77 7.21
C ASN A 91 -15.12 8.07 8.12
N CYS A 92 -15.12 6.73 8.22
CA CYS A 92 -15.97 5.99 9.17
C CYS A 92 -15.63 6.29 10.65
N SER A 93 -14.50 6.95 10.87
CA SER A 93 -14.09 7.44 12.17
C SER A 93 -14.99 8.56 12.72
N SER A 94 -15.82 9.20 11.90
CA SER A 94 -16.77 10.25 12.31
C SER A 94 -18.12 9.72 12.81
N SER A 95 -18.53 8.52 12.39
CA SER A 95 -19.93 8.04 12.52
C SER A 95 -20.21 7.13 13.72
N THR A 96 -19.21 6.81 14.56
CA THR A 96 -19.41 5.90 15.71
C THR A 96 -19.77 6.63 17.02
N SER A 97 -19.99 7.95 16.97
CA SER A 97 -20.26 8.77 18.15
C SER A 97 -21.73 9.18 18.28
N GLN A 98 -22.71 8.34 17.92
CA GLN A 98 -24.11 8.50 18.35
C GLN A 98 -24.98 7.31 17.89
N SER A 99 -25.30 6.40 18.80
CA SER A 99 -26.68 5.93 19.00
C SER A 99 -26.78 5.20 20.33
N GLY A 100 -27.28 5.93 21.32
CA GLY A 100 -27.81 5.35 22.54
C GLY A 100 -29.16 4.68 22.27
N THR A 101 -29.39 3.61 23.03
CA THR A 101 -30.62 3.31 23.76
C THR A 101 -31.96 3.56 23.06
N GLU A 102 -32.62 2.49 22.63
CA GLU A 102 -34.08 2.40 22.77
C GLU A 102 -34.50 1.02 23.31
N SER A 103 -35.18 1.06 24.45
CA SER A 103 -36.00 -0.02 24.99
C SER A 103 -37.38 0.00 24.31
N GLY A 104 -37.96 -1.17 24.01
CA GLY A 104 -39.34 -1.26 23.53
C GLY A 104 -39.87 -2.69 23.44
N THR A 105 -40.44 -3.14 24.56
CA THR A 105 -41.43 -4.21 24.81
C THR A 105 -42.21 -4.86 23.64
N GLY A 106 -42.04 -6.18 23.50
CA GLY A 106 -43.06 -7.24 23.64
C GLY A 106 -44.34 -7.26 22.78
N THR A 107 -44.52 -8.34 22.00
CA THR A 107 -45.75 -9.20 22.01
C THR A 107 -45.55 -10.52 21.24
N ALA A 108 -46.27 -11.55 21.68
CA ALA A 108 -46.12 -12.96 21.30
C ALA A 108 -47.03 -13.43 20.14
N THR A 109 -46.62 -14.57 19.59
CA THR A 109 -47.07 -15.49 18.50
C THR A 109 -48.58 -15.85 18.43
N PRO A 110 -49.13 -16.53 17.38
CA PRO A 110 -48.77 -17.91 16.97
C PRO A 110 -48.81 -18.26 15.45
N ALA A 111 -48.38 -19.50 15.17
CA ALA A 111 -47.97 -20.12 13.90
C ALA A 111 -49.08 -20.60 12.95
N SER A 112 -48.74 -20.87 11.68
CA SER A 112 -49.16 -22.10 10.95
C SER A 112 -48.47 -22.34 9.58
N VAL A 113 -47.94 -23.57 9.43
CA VAL A 113 -48.01 -24.54 8.31
C VAL A 113 -47.38 -24.25 6.92
N SER A 114 -46.30 -25.01 6.67
CA SER A 114 -45.92 -25.84 5.49
C SER A 114 -46.31 -25.40 4.07
N SER A 115 -45.29 -25.18 3.23
CA SER A 115 -45.20 -25.77 1.89
C SER A 115 -43.75 -25.74 1.38
N ILE A 116 -43.27 -26.88 0.87
CA ILE A 116 -42.04 -26.99 0.08
C ILE A 116 -42.44 -26.74 -1.38
N PRO A 117 -41.68 -25.93 -2.12
CA PRO A 117 -41.07 -26.49 -3.31
C PRO A 117 -39.57 -26.19 -3.39
N SER A 118 -38.88 -27.18 -3.93
CA SER A 118 -37.53 -27.16 -4.48
C SER A 118 -37.12 -25.85 -5.14
N ASP A 119 -36.02 -25.27 -4.67
CA ASP A 119 -35.13 -24.44 -5.49
C ASP A 119 -33.69 -24.66 -5.05
N ILE A 120 -32.89 -25.19 -5.97
CA ILE A 120 -31.43 -25.23 -5.86
C ILE A 120 -30.96 -23.78 -5.95
N GLN A 121 -30.75 -23.14 -4.80
CA GLN A 121 -30.03 -21.86 -4.74
C GLN A 121 -28.55 -22.11 -5.04
N PRO A 122 -27.92 -21.30 -5.93
CA PRO A 122 -26.48 -21.28 -6.03
C PRO A 122 -25.94 -20.81 -4.68
N SER A 123 -25.02 -21.59 -4.10
CA SER A 123 -24.31 -21.23 -2.89
C SER A 123 -23.70 -19.84 -3.07
N LYS A 124 -24.32 -18.82 -2.47
CA LYS A 124 -23.64 -17.56 -2.17
C LYS A 124 -22.58 -17.92 -1.14
N SER A 125 -21.41 -18.35 -1.61
CA SER A 125 -20.16 -18.20 -0.87
C SER A 125 -19.85 -16.71 -0.84
N GLY A 126 -20.66 -15.98 -0.06
CA GLY A 126 -20.28 -14.69 0.46
C GLY A 126 -19.00 -14.93 1.22
N LEU A 127 -17.88 -14.56 0.60
CA LEU A 127 -16.62 -14.35 1.29
C LEU A 127 -16.92 -13.31 2.35
N ARG A 128 -17.30 -13.78 3.55
CA ARG A 128 -17.28 -12.99 4.76
C ARG A 128 -15.82 -12.62 4.94
N TYR A 129 -15.49 -11.43 4.47
CA TYR A 129 -14.24 -10.73 4.76
C TYR A 129 -14.19 -10.65 6.29
N ARG A 130 -13.45 -11.59 6.88
CA ARG A 130 -13.35 -11.69 8.33
C ARG A 130 -12.35 -10.61 8.70
N HIS A 131 -12.83 -9.39 8.94
CA HIS A 131 -12.03 -8.33 9.54
C HIS A 131 -11.33 -8.90 10.77
N SER A 132 -10.06 -9.26 10.63
CA SER A 132 -9.12 -9.30 11.74
C SER A 132 -8.97 -7.85 12.15
N LYS A 133 -9.77 -7.44 13.13
CA LYS A 133 -9.67 -6.14 13.78
C LYS A 133 -8.30 -6.04 14.45
N THR A 134 -7.28 -5.63 13.72
CA THR A 134 -6.33 -4.66 14.26
C THR A 134 -7.08 -3.33 14.23
N ASN A 135 -7.92 -3.10 15.23
CA ASN A 135 -8.49 -1.77 15.40
C ASN A 135 -7.30 -0.81 15.52
N LEU A 136 -7.28 0.24 14.70
CA LEU A 136 -6.43 1.39 14.95
C LEU A 136 -6.61 1.72 16.44
N PRO A 137 -5.55 1.69 17.27
CA PRO A 137 -5.71 1.96 18.69
C PRO A 137 -6.41 3.30 18.84
N SER A 138 -7.39 3.35 19.75
CA SER A 138 -8.31 4.47 20.02
C SER A 138 -7.58 5.75 20.48
N SER A 139 -6.69 6.29 19.65
CA SER A 139 -6.26 7.68 19.66
C SER A 139 -7.29 8.46 18.85
N SER A 140 -7.74 9.59 19.39
CA SER A 140 -8.52 10.66 18.73
C SER A 140 -8.71 10.44 17.22
N LEU A 141 -9.96 10.17 16.82
CA LEU A 141 -10.39 9.79 15.47
C LEU A 141 -10.01 10.86 14.44
N VAL A 142 -8.77 10.79 13.94
CA VAL A 142 -8.24 11.70 12.92
C VAL A 142 -9.06 11.51 11.64
N ARG A 143 -9.71 12.58 11.19
CA ARG A 143 -10.49 12.59 9.96
C ARG A 143 -9.61 12.88 8.74
N LEU A 144 -9.92 12.28 7.59
CA LEU A 144 -9.34 12.70 6.32
C LEU A 144 -10.07 13.94 5.77
N ASP A 145 -9.35 15.06 5.64
CA ASP A 145 -9.85 16.32 5.08
C ASP A 145 -9.73 16.33 3.55
N SER A 146 -8.55 16.00 3.04
CA SER A 146 -8.30 15.88 1.60
C SER A 146 -7.20 14.87 1.27
N TYR A 147 -7.23 14.36 0.04
CA TYR A 147 -6.32 13.36 -0.47
C TYR A 147 -5.86 13.66 -1.89
N ILE A 148 -4.56 13.64 -2.13
CA ILE A 148 -3.97 13.76 -3.46
C ILE A 148 -3.05 12.55 -3.67
N GLY A 149 -3.42 11.65 -4.57
CA GLY A 149 -2.58 10.54 -4.99
C GLY A 149 -1.80 10.88 -6.25
N ILE A 150 -0.53 10.49 -6.31
CA ILE A 150 0.29 10.56 -7.51
C ILE A 150 0.81 9.17 -7.84
N THR A 151 0.72 8.76 -9.10
CA THR A 151 1.44 7.59 -9.62
C THR A 151 2.06 7.93 -10.97
N LEU A 152 3.19 7.28 -11.30
CA LEU A 152 3.91 7.52 -12.54
C LEU A 152 3.27 6.78 -13.73
N GLU A 153 2.54 5.69 -13.48
CA GLU A 153 2.00 4.82 -14.54
C GLU A 153 0.58 5.28 -14.96
N PRO A 154 0.36 5.68 -16.23
CA PRO A 154 -0.92 6.19 -16.70
C PRO A 154 -2.09 5.22 -16.50
N ALA A 155 -1.86 3.91 -16.70
CA ALA A 155 -2.90 2.91 -16.52
C ALA A 155 -3.33 2.78 -15.05
N GLN A 156 -2.39 2.92 -14.12
CA GLN A 156 -2.68 2.92 -12.68
C GLN A 156 -3.44 4.17 -12.26
N ALA A 157 -3.03 5.34 -12.74
CA ALA A 157 -3.72 6.60 -12.48
C ALA A 157 -5.18 6.54 -12.98
N ALA A 158 -5.39 6.15 -14.24
CA ALA A 158 -6.73 6.06 -14.82
C ALA A 158 -7.66 5.11 -14.04
N LEU A 159 -7.15 3.94 -13.63
CA LEU A 159 -7.90 2.98 -12.83
C LEU A 159 -8.20 3.54 -11.42
N GLY A 160 -7.19 4.13 -10.77
CA GLY A 160 -7.32 4.74 -9.44
C GLY A 160 -8.33 5.87 -9.41
N SER A 161 -8.24 6.83 -10.34
CA SER A 161 -9.18 7.96 -10.42
C SER A 161 -10.61 7.49 -10.66
N SER A 162 -10.81 6.53 -11.58
CA SER A 162 -12.13 5.94 -11.84
C SER A 162 -12.75 5.32 -10.58
N ARG A 163 -11.95 4.60 -9.78
CA ARG A 163 -12.39 3.98 -8.52
C ARG A 163 -12.75 5.02 -7.45
N ILE A 164 -11.94 6.08 -7.30
CA ILE A 164 -12.20 7.16 -6.34
C ILE A 164 -13.48 7.92 -6.72
N HIS A 165 -13.66 8.28 -7.99
CA HIS A 165 -14.88 8.95 -8.46
C HIS A 165 -16.13 8.06 -8.37
N HIS A 166 -15.98 6.74 -8.50
CA HIS A 166 -17.09 5.82 -8.23
C HIS A 166 -17.49 5.85 -6.76
N MET A 167 -16.53 5.72 -5.85
CA MET A 167 -16.77 5.77 -4.41
C MET A 167 -17.35 7.12 -3.96
N GLN A 168 -16.85 8.25 -4.48
CA GLN A 168 -17.36 9.59 -4.17
C GLN A 168 -18.81 9.79 -4.62
N ARG A 169 -19.25 9.12 -5.69
CA ARG A 169 -20.66 9.17 -6.14
C ARG A 169 -21.61 8.35 -5.28
N GLU A 170 -21.10 7.32 -4.61
CA GLU A 170 -21.89 6.44 -3.73
C GLU A 170 -21.89 6.89 -2.27
N SER A 171 -20.94 7.74 -1.87
CA SER A 171 -20.78 8.23 -0.49
C SER A 171 -21.58 9.52 -0.27
N GLU A 172 -22.32 9.60 0.83
CA GLU A 172 -22.97 10.84 1.27
C GLU A 172 -21.95 11.84 1.86
N ASP A 173 -20.89 11.32 2.49
CA ASP A 173 -19.80 12.11 3.02
C ASP A 173 -18.78 12.41 1.91
N PHE A 174 -18.77 13.66 1.44
CA PHE A 174 -17.84 14.12 0.42
C PHE A 174 -16.44 14.36 1.02
N ILE A 175 -15.44 13.68 0.46
CA ILE A 175 -14.02 13.93 0.71
C ILE A 175 -13.39 14.34 -0.62
N GLN A 176 -12.65 15.45 -0.62
CA GLN A 176 -11.85 15.87 -1.77
C GLN A 176 -10.68 14.90 -1.94
N ALA A 177 -10.82 13.98 -2.89
CA ALA A 177 -9.82 12.95 -3.19
C ALA A 177 -9.63 12.85 -4.70
N ASP A 178 -8.38 13.01 -5.15
CA ASP A 178 -8.01 12.96 -6.56
C ASP A 178 -6.74 12.13 -6.75
N ILE A 179 -6.60 11.49 -7.92
CA ILE A 179 -5.40 10.75 -8.32
C ILE A 179 -4.90 11.30 -9.66
N PHE A 180 -3.60 11.55 -9.74
CA PHE A 180 -2.94 12.16 -10.89
C PHE A 180 -1.80 11.28 -11.42
N CYS A 181 -1.60 11.33 -12.74
CA CYS A 181 -0.43 10.74 -13.40
C CYS A 181 0.69 11.77 -13.46
N ALA A 182 1.74 11.63 -12.65
CA ALA A 182 2.89 12.52 -12.65
C ALA A 182 4.13 11.88 -12.02
N ASP A 183 5.30 12.47 -12.27
CA ASP A 183 6.53 12.09 -11.57
C ASP A 183 6.58 12.79 -10.21
N ALA A 184 6.34 12.02 -9.14
CA ALA A 184 6.42 12.52 -7.78
C ALA A 184 7.85 12.90 -7.35
N ALA A 185 8.89 12.40 -8.02
CA ALA A 185 10.28 12.74 -7.70
C ALA A 185 10.66 14.15 -8.17
N VAL A 186 9.86 14.77 -9.04
CA VAL A 186 10.15 16.07 -9.66
C VAL A 186 8.96 17.03 -9.48
N PRO A 187 8.75 17.60 -8.28
CA PRO A 187 7.63 18.52 -8.02
C PRO A 187 7.57 19.74 -8.95
N SER A 188 8.72 20.20 -9.47
CA SER A 188 8.80 21.30 -10.43
C SER A 188 8.18 20.97 -11.80
N SER A 189 7.95 19.69 -12.10
CA SER A 189 7.30 19.24 -13.35
C SER A 189 5.78 19.21 -13.28
N TRP A 190 5.18 19.40 -12.09
CA TRP A 190 3.73 19.31 -11.91
C TRP A 190 3.02 20.49 -12.56
N THR A 191 2.02 20.19 -13.39
CA THR A 191 1.27 21.17 -14.19
C THR A 191 -0.24 20.84 -14.20
N GLY A 192 -1.05 21.70 -14.83
CA GLY A 192 -2.48 21.45 -15.02
C GLY A 192 -3.26 21.33 -13.71
N GLU A 193 -4.22 20.40 -13.67
CA GLU A 193 -5.08 20.18 -12.49
C GLU A 193 -4.28 19.73 -11.27
N LEU A 194 -3.24 18.90 -11.43
CA LEU A 194 -2.37 18.52 -10.32
C LEU A 194 -1.75 19.75 -9.66
N LYS A 195 -1.21 20.69 -10.46
CA LYS A 195 -0.61 21.90 -9.90
C LYS A 195 -1.63 22.75 -9.16
N LYS A 196 -2.86 22.86 -9.68
CA LYS A 196 -3.96 23.57 -9.00
C LYS A 196 -4.30 22.93 -7.65
N SER A 197 -4.47 21.61 -7.60
CA SER A 197 -4.76 20.88 -6.35
C SER A 197 -3.63 21.02 -5.34
N ILE A 198 -2.37 21.00 -5.78
CA ILE A 198 -1.20 21.18 -4.92
C ILE A 198 -1.10 22.63 -4.41
N THR A 199 -1.41 23.63 -5.24
CA THR A 199 -1.47 25.04 -4.80
C THR A 199 -2.59 25.26 -3.77
N ALA A 200 -3.76 24.64 -3.95
CA ALA A 200 -4.81 24.68 -2.95
C ALA A 200 -4.38 24.01 -1.63
N LEU A 201 -3.67 22.88 -1.70
CA LEU A 201 -3.09 22.22 -0.53
C LEU A 201 -2.06 23.09 0.18
N GLU A 202 -1.16 23.74 -0.57
CA GLU A 202 -0.17 24.69 -0.07
C GLU A 202 -0.84 25.85 0.68
N GLU A 203 -1.83 26.50 0.06
CA GLU A 203 -2.61 27.57 0.69
C GLU A 203 -3.30 27.11 1.98
N ALA A 204 -3.89 25.91 1.98
CA ALA A 204 -4.54 25.34 3.15
C ALA A 204 -3.55 24.98 4.27
N SER A 205 -2.34 24.54 3.91
CA SER A 205 -1.27 24.23 4.87
C SER A 205 -0.66 25.49 5.50
N ASN A 206 -0.58 26.61 4.77
CA ASN A 206 -0.02 27.85 5.29
C ASN A 206 -0.98 28.61 6.21
N LYS A 207 -2.31 28.45 6.01
CA LYS A 207 -3.35 28.99 6.91
C LYS A 207 -3.45 28.27 8.25
N GLN A 208 -2.73 27.15 8.41
CA GLN A 208 -2.73 26.32 9.61
C GLN A 208 -2.18 27.04 10.86
N ASN A 209 -1.45 28.15 10.67
CA ASN A 209 -0.99 28.99 11.79
C ASN A 209 -2.12 29.63 12.61
N ASP A 210 -3.36 29.66 12.10
CA ASP A 210 -4.52 30.24 12.81
C ASP A 210 -5.49 29.20 13.39
N ASN A 211 -5.39 27.92 13.02
CA ASN A 211 -6.28 26.85 13.49
C ASN A 211 -5.57 25.48 13.52
N GLU A 212 -5.28 24.96 14.72
CA GLU A 212 -4.54 23.70 14.98
C GLU A 212 -5.27 22.41 14.54
N ASP A 213 -6.45 22.52 13.91
CA ASP A 213 -7.35 21.40 13.72
C ASP A 213 -6.96 20.43 12.59
N THR A 214 -6.10 20.83 11.65
CA THR A 214 -5.76 20.00 10.47
C THR A 214 -4.27 20.00 10.17
N SER A 215 -3.64 18.84 10.03
CA SER A 215 -2.21 18.69 9.65
C SER A 215 -2.03 18.18 8.23
N THR A 216 -0.87 18.46 7.61
CA THR A 216 -0.54 18.00 6.26
C THR A 216 0.55 16.92 6.32
N TRP A 217 0.39 15.86 5.53
CA TRP A 217 1.29 14.72 5.51
C TRP A 217 1.66 14.27 4.09
N LEU A 218 2.94 13.95 3.89
CA LEU A 218 3.45 13.20 2.76
C LEU A 218 3.50 11.71 3.13
N LEU A 219 2.77 10.87 2.40
CA LEU A 219 2.80 9.41 2.51
C LEU A 219 3.61 8.81 1.36
N ALA A 220 4.57 7.95 1.71
CA ALA A 220 5.34 7.15 0.76
C ALA A 220 5.36 5.67 1.17
N LEU A 221 4.35 4.90 0.75
CA LEU A 221 4.25 3.47 1.03
C LEU A 221 4.97 2.64 -0.05
N ASP A 222 6.10 2.01 0.29
CA ASP A 222 6.80 1.05 -0.58
C ASP A 222 7.15 1.61 -1.99
N THR A 223 7.67 2.84 -2.03
CA THR A 223 7.71 3.65 -3.26
C THR A 223 8.99 4.48 -3.43
N ILE A 224 9.35 5.30 -2.45
CA ILE A 224 10.35 6.38 -2.61
C ILE A 224 11.78 5.85 -2.86
N TYR A 225 12.07 4.58 -2.56
CA TYR A 225 13.32 3.93 -2.97
C TYR A 225 13.45 3.68 -4.48
N HIS A 226 12.39 3.88 -5.26
CA HIS A 226 12.46 3.86 -6.73
C HIS A 226 12.80 5.22 -7.36
N PHE A 227 12.75 6.31 -6.58
CA PHE A 227 12.82 7.67 -7.14
C PHE A 227 14.19 7.96 -7.76
N ARG A 228 14.16 8.66 -8.89
CA ARG A 228 15.35 9.12 -9.61
C ARG A 228 15.17 10.59 -10.02
N PRO A 229 16.25 11.40 -10.04
CA PRO A 229 17.61 11.06 -9.62
C PRO A 229 17.80 11.05 -8.09
N SER A 230 16.85 11.61 -7.33
CA SER A 230 16.96 11.75 -5.88
C SER A 230 15.57 11.77 -5.23
N ARG A 231 15.54 11.45 -3.94
CA ARG A 231 14.37 11.58 -3.05
C ARG A 231 14.22 13.01 -2.51
N LEU A 232 15.32 13.75 -2.46
CA LEU A 232 15.44 15.04 -1.78
C LEU A 232 14.47 16.11 -2.32
N PRO A 233 14.28 16.29 -3.65
CA PRO A 233 13.41 17.36 -4.15
C PRO A 233 11.97 17.27 -3.63
N LEU A 234 11.41 16.05 -3.58
CA LEU A 234 10.08 15.84 -3.02
C LEU A 234 10.06 16.10 -1.51
N LEU A 235 11.03 15.55 -0.77
CA LEU A 235 11.08 15.70 0.69
C LEU A 235 11.23 17.18 1.09
N THR A 236 12.10 17.93 0.40
CA THR A 236 12.28 19.37 0.60
C THR A 236 11.03 20.14 0.24
N TYR A 237 10.36 19.80 -0.87
CA TYR A 237 9.10 20.44 -1.26
C TYR A 237 7.99 20.20 -0.23
N ALA A 238 7.83 18.96 0.23
CA ALA A 238 6.86 18.60 1.25
C ALA A 238 7.09 19.38 2.56
N HIS A 239 8.35 19.43 3.03
CA HIS A 239 8.68 20.14 4.26
C HIS A 239 8.54 21.67 4.11
N ASN A 240 9.17 22.27 3.10
CA ASN A 240 9.32 23.74 2.99
C ASN A 240 8.11 24.43 2.35
N THR A 241 7.36 23.74 1.50
CA THR A 241 6.24 24.34 0.76
C THR A 241 4.89 23.89 1.30
N LEU A 242 4.75 22.61 1.64
CA LEU A 242 3.46 22.07 2.12
C LEU A 242 3.36 22.00 3.65
N ASN A 243 4.38 22.43 4.39
CA ASN A 243 4.50 22.26 5.84
C ASN A 243 4.15 20.83 6.29
N ALA A 244 4.51 19.83 5.47
CA ALA A 244 4.06 18.48 5.64
C ALA A 244 4.98 17.70 6.57
N SER A 245 4.39 16.91 7.47
CA SER A 245 5.09 15.79 8.10
C SER A 245 5.25 14.64 7.10
N PHE A 246 6.20 13.74 7.33
CA PHE A 246 6.50 12.61 6.45
C PHE A 246 6.22 11.28 7.13
N MET A 247 5.58 10.37 6.41
CA MET A 247 5.39 8.98 6.82
C MET A 247 5.67 8.02 5.66
N ALA A 248 6.32 6.90 5.95
CA ALA A 248 6.68 5.94 4.92
C ALA A 248 6.82 4.51 5.44
N PHE A 249 6.67 3.57 4.52
CA PHE A 249 7.39 2.29 4.59
C PHE A 249 8.48 2.30 3.52
N ASP A 250 9.69 1.90 3.90
CA ASP A 250 10.84 1.96 3.00
C ASP A 250 11.83 0.80 3.23
N LEU A 251 12.75 0.64 2.27
CA LEU A 251 13.82 -0.33 2.29
C LEU A 251 15.15 0.36 2.61
N MET A 252 15.82 -0.10 3.66
CA MET A 252 17.14 0.38 4.08
C MET A 252 18.18 -0.74 4.02
N LEU A 253 19.45 -0.35 3.89
CA LEU A 253 20.57 -1.28 4.02
C LEU A 253 20.73 -1.69 5.49
N SER A 254 20.94 -2.98 5.75
CA SER A 254 21.27 -3.45 7.10
C SER A 254 22.68 -3.04 7.50
N ASN A 255 22.88 -2.72 8.79
CA ASN A 255 24.20 -2.41 9.34
C ASN A 255 25.10 -3.65 9.39
N ASP A 256 24.52 -4.84 9.37
CA ASP A 256 25.23 -6.13 9.46
C ASP A 256 25.58 -6.73 8.08
N ILE A 257 25.35 -5.97 7.00
CA ILE A 257 25.58 -6.46 5.64
C ILE A 257 27.06 -6.72 5.40
N THR A 258 27.38 -7.93 4.96
CA THR A 258 28.76 -8.25 4.55
C THR A 258 29.08 -7.63 3.19
N TRP A 259 30.36 -7.42 2.91
CA TRP A 259 30.79 -6.89 1.61
C TRP A 259 30.40 -7.81 0.44
N TYR A 260 30.39 -9.13 0.64
CA TYR A 260 29.93 -10.11 -0.35
C TYR A 260 28.43 -9.98 -0.63
N GLU A 261 27.61 -9.85 0.42
CA GLU A 261 26.16 -9.62 0.29
C GLU A 261 25.87 -8.29 -0.39
N LYS A 262 26.69 -7.27 -0.14
CA LYS A 262 26.59 -5.96 -0.83
C LYS A 262 26.86 -6.09 -2.33
N ILE A 263 27.85 -6.88 -2.74
CA ILE A 263 28.10 -7.19 -4.16
C ILE A 263 26.92 -7.96 -4.75
N LEU A 264 26.40 -8.97 -4.04
CA LEU A 264 25.24 -9.73 -4.49
C LEU A 264 24.01 -8.84 -4.65
N LEU A 265 23.77 -7.92 -3.72
CA LEU A 265 22.68 -6.96 -3.79
C LEU A 265 22.84 -6.04 -5.01
N ARG A 266 24.05 -5.57 -5.31
CA ARG A 266 24.32 -4.79 -6.54
C ARG A 266 23.96 -5.56 -7.81
N LEU A 267 24.30 -6.85 -7.88
CA LEU A 267 23.96 -7.70 -9.02
C LEU A 267 22.45 -7.89 -9.16
N VAL A 268 21.74 -8.10 -8.03
CA VAL A 268 20.27 -8.17 -8.01
C VAL A 268 19.66 -6.86 -8.52
N CYS A 269 20.09 -5.72 -7.98
CA CYS A 269 19.62 -4.40 -8.38
C CYS A 269 19.86 -4.12 -9.87
N TRP A 270 21.02 -4.51 -10.41
CA TRP A 270 21.32 -4.39 -11.83
C TRP A 270 20.36 -5.24 -12.68
N GLY A 271 20.09 -6.48 -12.29
CA GLY A 271 19.15 -7.37 -12.98
C GLY A 271 17.69 -6.92 -12.92
N THR A 272 17.29 -6.18 -11.87
CA THR A 272 15.92 -5.66 -11.69
C THR A 272 15.75 -4.20 -12.11
N ASN A 273 16.81 -3.55 -12.61
CA ASN A 273 16.85 -2.11 -12.86
C ASN A 273 16.49 -1.25 -11.62
N SER A 274 16.71 -1.80 -10.43
CA SER A 274 16.52 -1.08 -9.16
C SER A 274 17.76 -0.24 -8.85
N PRO A 275 17.62 1.05 -8.48
CA PRO A 275 18.77 1.89 -8.18
C PRO A 275 19.42 1.46 -6.85
N PHE A 276 20.57 0.77 -6.92
CA PHE A 276 21.29 0.32 -5.71
C PHE A 276 21.62 1.48 -4.75
N GLY A 277 21.95 2.66 -5.29
CA GLY A 277 22.24 3.86 -4.49
C GLY A 277 21.07 4.34 -3.63
N ASN A 278 19.85 3.84 -3.87
CA ASN A 278 18.69 4.17 -3.06
C ASN A 278 18.53 3.24 -1.84
N PHE A 279 19.32 2.19 -1.68
CA PHE A 279 19.37 1.42 -0.42
C PHE A 279 20.26 2.16 0.59
N LEU A 280 19.68 3.18 1.22
CA LEU A 280 20.37 4.01 2.21
C LEU A 280 20.54 3.24 3.53
N SER A 281 21.66 3.46 4.20
CA SER A 281 21.79 3.16 5.63
C SER A 281 20.88 4.07 6.46
N GLU A 282 20.62 3.69 7.71
CA GLU A 282 19.81 4.50 8.62
C GLU A 282 20.38 5.91 8.80
N LYS A 283 21.71 6.03 8.91
CA LYS A 283 22.41 7.32 9.02
C LYS A 283 22.19 8.19 7.77
N GLU A 284 22.40 7.63 6.58
CA GLU A 284 22.21 8.35 5.31
C GLU A 284 20.73 8.77 5.12
N TYR A 285 19.79 7.95 5.59
CA TYR A 285 18.37 8.29 5.55
C TYR A 285 18.01 9.44 6.48
N VAL A 286 18.52 9.43 7.72
CA VAL A 286 18.36 10.53 8.66
C VAL A 286 18.99 11.80 8.10
N GLU A 287 20.21 11.74 7.57
CA GLU A 287 20.87 12.88 6.92
C GLU A 287 20.07 13.43 5.74
N LEU A 288 19.44 12.56 4.93
CA LEU A 288 18.55 12.97 3.84
C LEU A 288 17.33 13.76 4.37
N LEU A 289 16.67 13.29 5.42
CA LEU A 289 15.52 13.97 6.03
C LEU A 289 15.91 15.29 6.68
N VAL A 290 17.05 15.32 7.38
CA VAL A 290 17.59 16.55 7.97
C VAL A 290 17.94 17.57 6.89
N THR A 291 18.53 17.12 5.78
CA THR A 291 18.82 17.97 4.61
C THR A 291 17.54 18.52 3.98
N ALA A 292 16.44 17.75 4.02
CA ALA A 292 15.13 18.21 3.56
C ALA A 292 14.48 19.26 4.48
N GLY A 293 14.90 19.33 5.75
CA GLY A 293 14.50 20.33 6.72
C GLY A 293 13.91 19.77 8.02
N TYR A 294 13.69 18.46 8.12
CA TYR A 294 13.10 17.84 9.31
C TYR A 294 14.07 17.86 10.51
N ASP A 295 13.55 18.08 11.72
CA ASP A 295 14.34 18.01 12.95
C ASP A 295 14.78 16.56 13.23
N PRO A 296 16.09 16.27 13.43
CA PRO A 296 16.56 14.96 13.87
C PRO A 296 15.79 14.38 15.07
N ALA A 297 15.36 15.21 16.03
CA ALA A 297 14.63 14.74 17.22
C ALA A 297 13.20 14.27 16.91
N SER A 298 12.64 14.71 15.78
CA SER A 298 11.29 14.35 15.34
C SER A 298 11.28 13.13 14.40
N ILE A 299 12.45 12.61 14.02
CA ILE A 299 12.60 11.44 13.14
C ILE A 299 12.55 10.15 13.97
N ARG A 300 11.68 9.23 13.57
CA ARG A 300 11.55 7.88 14.14
C ARG A 300 11.60 6.85 13.04
N ILE A 301 12.45 5.83 13.23
CA ILE A 301 12.59 4.71 12.31
C ILE A 301 12.35 3.43 13.12
N ARG A 302 11.35 2.65 12.70
CA ARG A 302 10.99 1.37 13.34
C ARG A 302 11.21 0.23 12.37
N ASP A 303 12.00 -0.75 12.78
CA ASP A 303 12.20 -1.99 12.02
C ASP A 303 10.97 -2.89 12.10
N VAL A 304 10.46 -3.30 10.93
CA VAL A 304 9.36 -4.26 10.80
C VAL A 304 9.74 -5.46 9.93
N SER A 305 11.03 -5.63 9.60
CA SER A 305 11.54 -6.63 8.65
C SER A 305 11.08 -8.05 8.96
N GLN A 306 10.98 -8.39 10.25
CA GLN A 306 10.55 -9.71 10.72
C GLN A 306 9.13 -10.10 10.25
N HIS A 307 8.29 -9.12 9.95
CA HIS A 307 6.89 -9.32 9.54
C HIS A 307 6.66 -8.99 8.07
N VAL A 308 7.70 -8.78 7.26
CA VAL A 308 7.54 -8.31 5.87
C VAL A 308 8.01 -9.37 4.86
N PHE A 309 9.33 -9.54 4.72
CA PHE A 309 9.89 -10.28 3.58
C PHE A 309 9.56 -11.78 3.59
N GLY A 310 9.55 -12.40 4.77
CA GLY A 310 9.28 -13.84 4.91
C GLY A 310 7.86 -14.21 4.50
N GLY A 311 6.88 -13.41 4.91
CA GLY A 311 5.47 -13.62 4.58
C GLY A 311 5.21 -13.50 3.08
N LEU A 312 5.74 -12.46 2.44
CA LEU A 312 5.63 -12.26 0.99
C LEU A 312 6.29 -13.39 0.20
N ALA A 313 7.50 -13.82 0.59
CA ALA A 313 8.17 -14.96 -0.04
C ALA A 313 7.34 -16.26 0.11
N GLY A 314 6.73 -16.47 1.27
CA GLY A 314 5.83 -17.59 1.52
C GLY A 314 4.58 -17.54 0.65
N PHE A 315 3.95 -16.38 0.51
CA PHE A 315 2.78 -16.18 -0.34
C PHE A 315 3.08 -16.43 -1.82
N ILE A 316 4.17 -15.86 -2.35
CA ILE A 316 4.58 -16.09 -3.74
C ILE A 316 4.83 -17.58 -4.00
N LYS A 317 5.44 -18.29 -3.04
CA LYS A 317 5.63 -19.75 -3.12
C LYS A 317 4.28 -20.47 -3.26
N ARG A 318 3.35 -20.22 -2.34
CA ARG A 318 2.02 -20.86 -2.33
C ARG A 318 1.27 -20.58 -3.62
N ARG A 319 1.22 -19.31 -4.04
CA ARG A 319 0.51 -18.91 -5.26
C ARG A 319 1.13 -19.52 -6.51
N ALA A 320 2.45 -19.72 -6.55
CA ALA A 320 3.12 -20.45 -7.64
C ALA A 320 2.73 -21.94 -7.66
N GLU A 321 2.63 -22.58 -6.49
CA GLU A 321 2.23 -23.98 -6.37
C GLU A 321 0.76 -24.19 -6.75
N GLU A 322 -0.12 -23.27 -6.35
CA GLU A 322 -1.55 -23.23 -6.71
C GLU A 322 -1.77 -23.01 -8.21
N ALA A 323 -0.96 -22.15 -8.83
CA ALA A 323 -1.07 -21.80 -10.26
C ALA A 323 -0.53 -22.90 -11.19
N ARG A 324 0.41 -23.73 -10.70
CA ARG A 324 1.15 -24.73 -11.51
C ARG A 324 0.25 -25.73 -12.27
N PRO A 325 -0.81 -26.32 -11.67
CA PRO A 325 -1.69 -27.25 -12.39
C PRO A 325 -2.42 -26.62 -13.57
N PHE A 326 -2.63 -25.29 -13.54
CA PHE A 326 -3.33 -24.53 -14.58
C PHE A 326 -2.40 -24.00 -15.68
N GLY A 327 -1.12 -24.38 -15.67
CA GLY A 327 -0.13 -23.87 -16.64
C GLY A 327 0.25 -22.39 -16.44
N ILE A 328 -0.30 -21.72 -15.41
CA ILE A 328 -0.05 -20.31 -15.11
C ILE A 328 1.35 -20.17 -14.48
N LYS A 329 2.23 -19.42 -15.15
CA LYS A 329 3.59 -19.15 -14.68
C LYS A 329 3.65 -17.78 -14.02
N LEU A 330 4.14 -17.72 -12.78
CA LEU A 330 4.34 -16.47 -12.06
C LEU A 330 5.57 -15.64 -12.52
N GLY A 331 6.26 -16.05 -13.59
CA GLY A 331 7.30 -15.26 -14.26
C GLY A 331 8.29 -14.59 -13.33
N LYS A 332 8.30 -13.24 -13.33
CA LYS A 332 9.19 -12.38 -12.54
C LYS A 332 9.08 -12.61 -11.03
N PHE A 333 7.91 -13.00 -10.52
CA PHE A 333 7.71 -13.24 -9.08
C PHE A 333 8.49 -14.45 -8.56
N HIS A 334 8.83 -15.41 -9.44
CA HIS A 334 9.67 -16.55 -9.02
C HIS A 334 11.06 -16.10 -8.54
N ALA A 335 11.68 -15.13 -9.22
CA ALA A 335 12.96 -14.56 -8.79
C ALA A 335 12.80 -13.73 -7.51
N ALA A 336 11.74 -12.91 -7.44
CA ALA A 336 11.41 -12.10 -6.28
C ALA A 336 11.29 -12.93 -5.00
N ARG A 337 10.69 -14.13 -5.08
CA ARG A 337 10.59 -15.08 -3.96
C ARG A 337 11.95 -15.39 -3.31
N PHE A 338 12.99 -15.62 -4.10
CA PHE A 338 14.32 -15.94 -3.57
C PHE A 338 14.98 -14.70 -2.95
N VAL A 339 14.81 -13.53 -3.57
CA VAL A 339 15.33 -12.25 -3.05
C VAL A 339 14.67 -11.94 -1.70
N PHE A 340 13.34 -12.00 -1.60
CA PHE A 340 12.63 -11.75 -0.35
C PHE A 340 12.94 -12.82 0.70
N GLY A 341 13.08 -14.09 0.31
CA GLY A 341 13.54 -15.14 1.22
C GLY A 341 14.98 -14.92 1.74
N TRP A 342 15.85 -14.27 0.95
CA TRP A 342 17.18 -13.87 1.38
C TRP A 342 17.12 -12.66 2.33
N TRP A 343 16.32 -11.64 2.02
CA TRP A 343 16.13 -10.47 2.87
C TRP A 343 15.45 -10.80 4.21
N ALA A 344 14.57 -11.79 4.24
CA ALA A 344 13.93 -12.30 5.46
C ALA A 344 14.92 -12.81 6.52
N LYS A 345 16.18 -13.07 6.15
CA LYS A 345 17.24 -13.39 7.11
C LYS A 345 17.72 -12.17 7.92
N GLY A 346 17.26 -10.95 7.61
CA GLY A 346 17.51 -9.71 8.35
C GLY A 346 18.89 -9.08 8.15
N ARG A 347 19.80 -9.74 7.43
CA ARG A 347 21.22 -9.34 7.34
C ARG A 347 21.56 -8.33 6.23
N VAL A 348 20.64 -8.08 5.31
CA VAL A 348 20.97 -7.39 4.04
C VAL A 348 20.14 -6.14 3.84
N VAL A 349 18.82 -6.30 3.84
CA VAL A 349 17.86 -5.20 3.68
C VAL A 349 16.91 -5.25 4.87
N ARG A 350 16.56 -4.07 5.37
CA ARG A 350 15.56 -3.86 6.42
C ARG A 350 14.33 -3.22 5.80
N GLY A 351 13.15 -3.70 6.18
CA GLY A 351 11.88 -3.04 5.91
C GLY A 351 11.52 -2.20 7.12
N VAL A 352 11.37 -0.90 6.95
CA VAL A 352 11.23 0.05 8.06
C VAL A 352 10.00 0.94 7.88
N VAL A 353 9.37 1.30 8.99
CA VAL A 353 8.41 2.40 9.06
C VAL A 353 9.16 3.65 9.49
N VAL A 354 9.03 4.72 8.72
CA VAL A 354 9.70 6.01 8.96
C VAL A 354 8.64 7.07 9.21
N VAL A 355 8.85 7.90 10.23
CA VAL A 355 8.05 9.07 10.54
C VAL A 355 8.99 10.24 10.80
N ALA A 356 8.76 11.39 10.18
CA ALA A 356 9.45 12.64 10.49
C ALA A 356 8.42 13.76 10.60
N ARG A 357 8.31 14.39 11.78
CA ARG A 357 7.29 15.41 12.01
C ARG A 357 7.79 16.79 11.66
N LYS A 358 6.92 17.58 11.06
CA LYS A 358 7.07 19.03 10.97
C LYS A 358 6.61 19.64 12.29
N GLU A 359 7.51 20.37 12.95
CA GLU A 359 7.17 21.19 14.14
C GLU A 359 6.49 22.50 13.78
#